data_AF-A0A0M9DZR6-F1
#
_entry.id   AF-A0A0M9DZR6-F1
#
_cell.length_a   1.000
_cell.length_b   1.000
_cell.length_c   1.000
_cell.angle_alpha   90.00
_cell.angle_beta   90.00
_cell.angle_gamma   90.00
#
_symmetry.space_group_name_H-M   'P 1'
#
loop_
_entity.id
_entity.type
_entity.pdbx_description
1 polymer ?
#
loop_
_entity_poly.entity_id
_entity_poly.type
_entity_poly.pdbx_seq_one_letter_code
_entity_poly.pdbx_strand_id
1 'polypeptide(L)'
;MQGRRLIPRRGMIQWRPEGYTLKGVIEEGKTYRWSIQAIDTCFAGGAFVQEKTVGTGIASVPEIELSGLGVSIADGDAIPATSNNTDFGSVAVVGGTKSNIFTITNSGDETLNLTNTPRVTISGVNAENYTLTADAASSVTSGGTTSFVITFDPSEAGLLTATVIIANDDADENPYNFNIQGTGDNTFPEVRSISRVENSPTNADIVRFILAFTEPVNNVDINDFTLTKTGNPLPSGTITDISGSSGEFFTVTISSVSGDGTLRLDLNSTETGITDNAGNAIPNGYTDGQIYTIDNTFPTVHSINIANSSNTTLVEFAICFTEEVTGVDATDFTITTTGTVSGNIASITGSGFSFTVTVDNISGDGTLRLDLLDNDTIMDNVTNLLGGAGSQHYTSCQPYSSTKGTWTGTTDSDWNKTGNWSDGRVPTNEVNVTIANTANLPTVTISAAECKNLTIENGAMITIPAGNVLTVNGICTLIGTGNITASGGGMAILKGDVYKGSKKRLIIISPDGILIKSGILLP
;
A
#
# COMPACT_ATOMS: atom_id res chain seq x y z
N MET A 1 -9.25 21.77 -85.21
CA MET A 1 -10.32 22.39 -86.01
C MET A 1 -10.16 22.01 -87.48
N GLN A 2 -10.91 21.00 -87.93
CA GLN A 2 -11.34 20.69 -89.30
C GLN A 2 -12.05 19.33 -89.20
N GLY A 3 -13.35 19.35 -88.89
CA GLY A 3 -14.14 18.13 -88.72
C GLY A 3 -14.60 17.60 -90.07
N ARG A 4 -13.96 16.52 -90.57
CA ARG A 4 -14.53 15.69 -91.63
C ARG A 4 -15.77 14.99 -91.07
N ARG A 5 -16.94 15.36 -91.58
CA ARG A 5 -18.22 14.69 -91.33
C ARG A 5 -18.18 13.31 -92.01
N LEU A 6 -17.80 12.27 -91.26
CA LEU A 6 -17.98 10.88 -91.69
C LEU A 6 -19.48 10.56 -91.62
N ILE A 7 -20.12 10.56 -92.79
CA ILE A 7 -21.47 10.02 -92.97
C ILE A 7 -21.34 8.49 -92.96
N PRO A 8 -22.01 7.75 -92.05
CA PRO A 8 -21.99 6.29 -92.12
C PRO A 8 -22.65 5.82 -93.41
N ARG A 9 -22.02 4.85 -94.09
CA ARG A 9 -22.60 4.17 -95.25
C ARG A 9 -23.97 3.61 -94.89
N ARG A 10 -24.94 3.88 -95.76
CA ARG A 10 -26.34 3.39 -95.81
C ARG A 10 -26.61 2.16 -94.91
N GLY A 11 -27.15 2.39 -93.71
CA GLY A 11 -27.99 1.43 -93.01
C GLY A 11 -29.43 1.59 -93.49
N MET A 12 -30.09 0.50 -93.89
CA MET A 12 -31.50 0.52 -94.28
C MET A 12 -32.37 0.78 -93.05
N ILE A 13 -33.11 1.90 -93.05
CA ILE A 13 -34.15 2.18 -92.05
C ILE A 13 -35.39 1.39 -92.46
N GLN A 14 -35.79 0.41 -91.65
CA GLN A 14 -37.03 -0.35 -91.86
C GLN A 14 -38.13 0.22 -90.96
N TRP A 15 -39.24 0.66 -91.55
CA TRP A 15 -40.37 1.26 -90.84
C TRP A 15 -41.14 0.19 -90.04
N ARG A 16 -41.47 0.49 -88.77
CA ARG A 16 -42.46 -0.25 -87.97
C ARG A 16 -43.34 0.74 -87.18
N PRO A 17 -44.60 0.36 -86.85
CA PRO A 17 -45.57 1.26 -86.18
C PRO A 17 -45.22 1.65 -84.74
N GLU A 18 -44.22 1.01 -84.12
CA GLU A 18 -43.93 1.13 -82.68
C GLU A 18 -42.65 1.92 -82.38
N GLY A 19 -41.94 2.42 -83.41
CA GLY A 19 -40.73 3.25 -83.24
C GLY A 19 -39.61 2.92 -84.24
N TYR A 20 -38.51 3.67 -84.14
CA TYR A 20 -37.32 3.52 -84.98
C TYR A 20 -36.28 2.65 -84.27
N THR A 21 -35.73 1.64 -84.95
CA THR A 21 -34.59 0.86 -84.45
C THR A 21 -33.39 1.07 -85.37
N LEU A 22 -32.30 1.63 -84.85
CA LEU A 22 -31.03 1.77 -85.55
C LEU A 22 -30.18 0.52 -85.28
N LYS A 23 -29.62 -0.12 -86.31
CA LYS A 23 -28.63 -1.21 -86.15
C LYS A 23 -27.28 -0.75 -86.69
N GLY A 24 -26.26 -0.75 -85.82
CA GLY A 24 -24.87 -0.40 -86.15
C GLY A 24 -23.92 -0.77 -85.01
N VAL A 25 -22.62 -0.85 -85.31
CA VAL A 25 -21.54 -1.06 -84.33
C VAL A 25 -21.21 0.29 -83.69
N ILE A 26 -21.16 0.35 -82.36
CA ILE A 26 -20.85 1.55 -81.55
C ILE A 26 -19.39 1.42 -81.08
N GLU A 27 -18.59 2.49 -81.14
CA GLU A 27 -17.22 2.54 -80.62
C GLU A 27 -17.22 3.17 -79.21
N GLU A 28 -16.33 2.66 -78.36
CA GLU A 28 -16.15 3.04 -76.96
C GLU A 28 -15.81 4.54 -76.77
N GLY A 29 -16.24 5.12 -75.65
CA GLY A 29 -15.93 6.51 -75.26
C GLY A 29 -16.56 7.61 -76.13
N LYS A 30 -17.38 7.27 -77.13
CA LYS A 30 -17.98 8.24 -78.05
C LYS A 30 -19.46 8.49 -77.76
N THR A 31 -19.80 9.76 -77.61
CA THR A 31 -21.20 10.19 -77.59
C THR A 31 -21.74 10.28 -79.01
N TYR A 32 -22.71 9.42 -79.34
CA TYR A 32 -23.39 9.46 -80.63
C TYR A 32 -24.64 10.34 -80.52
N ARG A 33 -24.67 11.42 -81.30
CA ARG A 33 -25.88 12.23 -81.49
C ARG A 33 -26.49 11.92 -82.84
N TRP A 34 -27.77 11.61 -82.86
CA TRP A 34 -28.54 11.44 -84.09
C TRP A 34 -29.76 12.36 -84.03
N SER A 35 -30.16 12.86 -85.20
CA SER A 35 -31.39 13.63 -85.37
C SER A 35 -32.26 12.90 -86.39
N ILE A 36 -33.54 12.72 -86.07
CA ILE A 36 -34.53 12.34 -87.08
C ILE A 36 -35.11 13.63 -87.63
N GLN A 37 -35.01 13.84 -88.93
CA GLN A 37 -35.79 14.86 -89.63
C GLN A 37 -36.99 14.16 -90.28
N ALA A 38 -38.17 14.33 -89.71
CA ALA A 38 -39.40 14.02 -90.44
C ALA A 38 -39.62 15.16 -91.45
N ILE A 39 -39.61 14.85 -92.74
CA ILE A 39 -40.02 15.79 -93.79
C ILE A 39 -41.50 15.53 -94.02
N ASP A 40 -42.35 16.36 -93.41
CA ASP A 40 -43.74 16.47 -93.84
C ASP A 40 -43.78 17.44 -95.02
N THR A 41 -44.12 16.95 -96.20
CA THR A 41 -44.15 17.77 -97.43
C THR A 41 -45.38 18.65 -97.53
N CYS A 42 -46.28 18.70 -96.52
CA CYS A 42 -47.52 19.46 -96.63
C CYS A 42 -47.62 20.78 -95.84
N PHE A 43 -46.65 21.17 -94.99
CA PHE A 43 -46.69 22.48 -94.32
C PHE A 43 -45.33 23.19 -94.25
N ALA A 44 -45.25 24.34 -94.91
CA ALA A 44 -44.13 25.26 -94.81
C ALA A 44 -44.06 25.88 -93.40
N GLY A 45 -42.95 25.69 -92.69
CA GLY A 45 -42.50 26.63 -91.65
C GLY A 45 -42.38 26.14 -90.21
N GLY A 46 -42.41 24.84 -89.91
CA GLY A 46 -42.22 24.34 -88.53
C GLY A 46 -41.03 23.38 -88.39
N ALA A 47 -39.87 23.86 -87.93
CA ALA A 47 -38.78 22.99 -87.51
C ALA A 47 -39.07 22.46 -86.09
N PHE A 48 -39.56 21.22 -85.97
CA PHE A 48 -39.54 20.51 -84.69
C PHE A 48 -38.17 19.86 -84.51
N VAL A 49 -37.30 20.50 -83.75
CA VAL A 49 -36.07 19.89 -83.24
C VAL A 49 -36.35 19.49 -81.79
N GLN A 50 -36.71 18.24 -81.55
CA GLN A 50 -36.63 17.68 -80.21
C GLN A 50 -35.32 16.89 -80.13
N GLU A 51 -34.31 17.46 -79.50
CA GLU A 51 -33.15 16.69 -79.04
C GLU A 51 -33.63 15.82 -77.87
N LYS A 52 -33.73 14.51 -78.08
CA LYS A 52 -33.94 13.55 -76.99
C LYS A 52 -32.69 12.69 -76.89
N THR A 53 -31.94 12.86 -75.81
CA THR A 53 -30.89 11.91 -75.41
C THR A 53 -31.58 10.59 -75.06
N VAL A 54 -31.31 9.54 -75.83
CA VAL A 54 -31.78 8.18 -75.53
C VAL A 54 -30.55 7.33 -75.27
N GLY A 55 -30.13 7.30 -74.00
CA GLY A 55 -29.16 6.37 -73.44
C GLY A 55 -27.71 6.54 -73.90
N THR A 56 -26.80 6.59 -72.93
CA THR A 56 -25.42 6.13 -73.13
C THR A 56 -25.46 4.61 -73.19
N GLY A 57 -25.04 4.00 -74.30
CA GLY A 57 -24.71 2.58 -74.32
C GLY A 57 -23.42 2.42 -73.52
N ILE A 58 -23.56 2.11 -72.22
CA ILE A 58 -22.45 1.57 -71.43
C ILE A 58 -22.20 0.15 -71.97
N ALA A 59 -20.96 -0.14 -72.33
CA ALA A 59 -20.58 -1.51 -72.61
C ALA A 59 -20.75 -2.29 -71.30
N SER A 60 -21.42 -3.43 -71.36
CA SER A 60 -21.49 -4.36 -70.23
C SER A 60 -20.08 -4.88 -70.02
N VAL A 61 -19.43 -4.47 -68.93
CA VAL A 61 -18.05 -4.82 -68.56
C VAL A 61 -18.03 -5.29 -67.11
N PRO A 62 -17.08 -6.18 -66.74
CA PRO A 62 -16.74 -6.36 -65.33
C PRO A 62 -16.10 -5.06 -64.80
N GLU A 63 -16.32 -4.74 -63.53
CA GLU A 63 -15.68 -3.60 -62.83
C GLU A 63 -15.25 -4.08 -61.44
N ILE A 64 -13.96 -4.00 -61.10
CA ILE A 64 -13.45 -4.46 -59.81
C ILE A 64 -13.34 -3.32 -58.78
N GLU A 65 -13.92 -3.51 -57.60
CA GLU A 65 -13.70 -2.61 -56.46
C GLU A 65 -13.16 -3.39 -55.27
N LEU A 66 -12.19 -2.81 -54.55
CA LEU A 66 -11.62 -3.42 -53.36
C LEU A 66 -11.90 -2.58 -52.11
N SER A 67 -12.20 -3.25 -50.99
CA SER A 67 -12.30 -2.60 -49.68
C SER A 67 -11.73 -3.44 -48.54
N GLY A 68 -11.28 -2.76 -47.50
CA GLY A 68 -10.95 -3.34 -46.20
C GLY A 68 -11.63 -2.54 -45.10
N LEU A 69 -12.22 -3.20 -44.10
CA LEU A 69 -13.14 -2.57 -43.12
C LEU A 69 -14.31 -1.79 -43.77
N GLY A 70 -14.68 -2.13 -45.01
CA GLY A 70 -15.68 -1.40 -45.79
C GLY A 70 -15.20 -0.04 -46.33
N VAL A 71 -13.91 0.29 -46.18
CA VAL A 71 -13.28 1.48 -46.77
C VAL A 71 -12.60 1.08 -48.07
N SER A 72 -12.87 1.84 -49.15
CA SER A 72 -12.30 1.60 -50.47
C SER A 72 -10.78 1.66 -50.45
N ILE A 73 -10.15 0.77 -51.21
CA ILE A 73 -8.73 0.75 -51.54
C ILE A 73 -8.67 0.88 -53.06
N ALA A 74 -8.04 1.94 -53.58
CA ALA A 74 -7.99 2.20 -55.01
C ALA A 74 -6.94 1.33 -55.73
N ASP A 75 -7.08 1.13 -57.04
CA ASP A 75 -6.02 0.53 -57.84
C ASP A 75 -4.78 1.43 -57.82
N GLY A 76 -3.61 0.81 -57.65
CA GLY A 76 -2.33 1.47 -57.48
C GLY A 76 -2.15 2.19 -56.13
N ASP A 77 -3.01 1.94 -55.12
CA ASP A 77 -2.87 2.60 -53.82
C ASP A 77 -1.53 2.25 -53.17
N ALA A 78 -0.67 3.25 -53.04
CA ALA A 78 0.68 3.12 -52.53
C ALA A 78 0.80 3.45 -51.03
N ILE A 79 -0.28 3.88 -50.37
CA ILE A 79 -0.25 4.39 -49.00
C ILE A 79 -1.08 3.48 -48.08
N PRO A 80 -0.44 2.52 -47.42
CA PRO A 80 -1.11 1.70 -46.42
C PRO A 80 -1.71 2.52 -45.28
N ALA A 81 -2.85 2.09 -44.76
CA ALA A 81 -3.57 2.72 -43.67
C ALA A 81 -4.29 1.71 -42.78
N THR A 82 -4.36 2.01 -41.48
CA THR A 82 -5.08 1.17 -40.51
C THR A 82 -6.60 1.25 -40.71
N SER A 83 -7.10 2.34 -41.32
CA SER A 83 -8.52 2.56 -41.55
C SER A 83 -9.14 1.66 -42.64
N ASN A 84 -8.32 1.10 -43.53
CA ASN A 84 -8.77 0.22 -44.60
C ASN A 84 -8.05 -1.15 -44.59
N ASN A 85 -7.51 -1.56 -43.44
CA ASN A 85 -6.80 -2.84 -43.26
C ASN A 85 -5.51 -3.05 -44.08
N THR A 86 -5.03 -2.05 -44.83
CA THR A 86 -3.77 -2.22 -45.58
C THR A 86 -2.53 -2.05 -44.68
N ASP A 87 -2.68 -1.42 -43.51
CA ASP A 87 -1.68 -1.44 -42.44
C ASP A 87 -2.07 -2.44 -41.33
N PHE A 88 -1.23 -3.44 -41.12
CA PHE A 88 -1.38 -4.46 -40.09
C PHE A 88 -0.94 -3.95 -38.70
N GLY A 89 -0.27 -2.81 -38.59
CA GLY A 89 0.23 -2.28 -37.32
C GLY A 89 1.41 -3.08 -36.77
N SER A 90 1.68 -2.94 -35.46
CA SER A 90 2.76 -3.66 -34.78
C SER A 90 2.32 -5.07 -34.41
N VAL A 91 3.16 -6.07 -34.67
CA VAL A 91 2.95 -7.48 -34.33
C VAL A 91 4.26 -8.07 -33.82
N ALA A 92 4.19 -8.80 -32.71
CA ALA A 92 5.33 -9.50 -32.12
C ALA A 92 5.99 -10.45 -33.13
N VAL A 93 7.32 -10.35 -33.27
CA VAL A 93 8.12 -11.22 -34.15
C VAL A 93 8.08 -12.67 -33.67
N VAL A 94 7.98 -12.89 -32.36
CA VAL A 94 7.95 -14.24 -31.79
C VAL A 94 6.52 -14.63 -31.46
N GLY A 95 5.91 -15.44 -32.33
CA GLY A 95 4.60 -16.07 -32.09
C GLY A 95 3.39 -15.16 -32.32
N GLY A 96 3.60 -13.90 -32.71
CA GLY A 96 2.53 -12.97 -33.10
C GLY A 96 2.14 -13.12 -34.57
N THR A 97 0.84 -13.07 -34.86
CA THR A 97 0.34 -12.96 -36.24
C THR A 97 -0.89 -12.06 -36.28
N LYS A 98 -1.18 -11.44 -37.42
CA LYS A 98 -2.40 -10.67 -37.61
C LYS A 98 -3.01 -10.91 -38.97
N SER A 99 -4.30 -11.20 -39.00
CA SER A 99 -5.04 -11.45 -40.24
C SER A 99 -6.00 -10.31 -40.55
N ASN A 100 -5.93 -9.78 -41.77
CA ASN A 100 -6.85 -8.78 -42.28
C ASN A 100 -7.65 -9.37 -43.44
N ILE A 101 -8.95 -9.05 -43.48
CA ILE A 101 -9.89 -9.50 -44.51
C ILE A 101 -10.12 -8.34 -45.48
N PHE A 102 -10.10 -8.68 -46.77
CA PHE A 102 -10.41 -7.77 -47.87
C PHE A 102 -11.59 -8.30 -48.68
N THR A 103 -12.39 -7.39 -49.22
CA THR A 103 -13.58 -7.71 -50.02
C THR A 103 -13.43 -7.11 -51.41
N ILE A 104 -13.54 -7.99 -52.40
CA ILE A 104 -13.65 -7.64 -53.82
C ILE A 104 -15.14 -7.57 -54.14
N THR A 105 -15.57 -6.48 -54.74
CA THR A 105 -16.92 -6.26 -55.27
C THR A 105 -16.84 -6.17 -56.78
N ASN A 106 -17.80 -6.75 -57.47
CA ASN A 106 -17.99 -6.48 -58.90
C ASN A 106 -19.11 -5.46 -59.08
N SER A 107 -18.76 -4.20 -59.31
CA SER A 107 -19.73 -3.11 -59.51
C SER A 107 -20.19 -2.98 -60.97
N GLY A 108 -19.64 -3.82 -61.85
CA GLY A 108 -19.95 -3.87 -63.27
C GLY A 108 -21.18 -4.73 -63.60
N ASP A 109 -21.50 -4.79 -64.89
CA ASP A 109 -22.71 -5.45 -65.42
C ASP A 109 -22.44 -6.88 -65.95
N GLU A 110 -21.17 -7.26 -66.13
CA GLU A 110 -20.75 -8.63 -66.48
C GLU A 110 -20.16 -9.39 -65.29
N THR A 111 -19.83 -10.68 -65.47
CA THR A 111 -19.08 -11.45 -64.46
C THR A 111 -17.59 -11.09 -64.51
N LEU A 112 -17.04 -10.62 -63.38
CA LEU A 112 -15.61 -10.40 -63.16
C LEU A 112 -14.91 -11.74 -62.94
N ASN A 113 -13.85 -12.03 -63.70
CA ASN A 113 -13.04 -13.24 -63.59
C ASN A 113 -11.66 -12.91 -63.03
N LEU A 114 -11.27 -13.60 -61.95
CA LEU A 114 -9.92 -13.51 -61.37
C LEU A 114 -9.05 -14.61 -62.00
N THR A 115 -7.98 -14.22 -62.69
CA THR A 115 -7.36 -15.06 -63.74
C THR A 115 -6.14 -15.85 -63.31
N ASN A 116 -5.46 -15.48 -62.23
CA ASN A 116 -4.29 -16.22 -61.71
C ASN A 116 -4.68 -17.46 -60.88
N THR A 117 -3.72 -18.27 -60.46
CA THR A 117 -3.92 -19.29 -59.39
C THR A 117 -2.63 -19.37 -58.57
N PRO A 118 -2.60 -18.88 -57.31
CA PRO A 118 -3.71 -18.28 -56.54
C PRO A 118 -4.27 -16.99 -57.17
N ARG A 119 -5.51 -16.59 -56.80
CA ARG A 119 -6.17 -15.38 -57.36
C ARG A 119 -5.51 -14.11 -56.87
N VAL A 120 -5.14 -14.11 -55.61
CA VAL A 120 -4.36 -13.04 -54.99
C VAL A 120 -2.90 -13.48 -54.93
N THR A 121 -2.00 -12.63 -55.38
CA THR A 121 -0.55 -12.84 -55.26
C THR A 121 0.07 -11.69 -54.48
N ILE A 122 1.11 -11.99 -53.70
CA ILE A 122 1.81 -11.01 -52.89
C ILE A 122 3.26 -10.97 -53.37
N SER A 123 3.78 -9.77 -53.58
CA SER A 123 5.12 -9.54 -54.10
C SER A 123 5.79 -8.36 -53.40
N GLY A 124 7.04 -8.08 -53.74
CA GLY A 124 7.84 -7.05 -53.09
C GLY A 124 8.92 -7.64 -52.18
N VAL A 125 9.63 -6.75 -51.48
CA VAL A 125 10.86 -7.10 -50.73
C VAL A 125 10.59 -8.01 -49.54
N ASN A 126 9.45 -7.82 -48.85
CA ASN A 126 9.13 -8.52 -47.60
C ASN A 126 7.90 -9.43 -47.73
N ALA A 127 7.61 -9.89 -48.96
CA ALA A 127 6.40 -10.66 -49.27
C ALA A 127 6.30 -11.97 -48.48
N GLU A 128 7.42 -12.54 -48.06
CA GLU A 128 7.52 -13.74 -47.23
C GLU A 128 6.87 -13.59 -45.85
N ASN A 129 6.70 -12.36 -45.34
CA ASN A 129 6.03 -12.09 -44.07
C ASN A 129 4.49 -12.00 -44.22
N TYR A 130 3.98 -12.18 -45.44
CA TYR A 130 2.55 -12.10 -45.74
C TYR A 130 2.08 -13.37 -46.45
N THR A 131 1.16 -14.08 -45.82
CA THR A 131 0.59 -15.31 -46.36
C THR A 131 -0.88 -15.12 -46.72
N LEU A 132 -1.26 -15.55 -47.92
CA LEU A 132 -2.66 -15.68 -48.30
C LEU A 132 -3.26 -16.92 -47.59
N THR A 133 -4.03 -16.70 -46.55
CA THR A 133 -4.61 -17.78 -45.73
C THR A 133 -6.02 -18.18 -46.17
N ALA A 134 -6.71 -17.31 -46.91
CA ALA A 134 -7.91 -17.66 -47.66
C ALA A 134 -7.90 -16.92 -49.01
N ASP A 135 -8.05 -17.66 -50.11
CA ASP A 135 -8.08 -17.09 -51.46
C ASP A 135 -9.51 -16.66 -51.85
N ALA A 136 -9.59 -15.74 -52.80
CA ALA A 136 -10.85 -15.27 -53.38
C ALA A 136 -11.47 -16.32 -54.31
N ALA A 137 -12.78 -16.22 -54.53
CA ALA A 137 -13.45 -17.00 -55.57
C ALA A 137 -12.92 -16.62 -56.96
N SER A 138 -12.88 -17.58 -57.89
CA SER A 138 -12.34 -17.35 -59.24
C SER A 138 -13.17 -16.40 -60.12
N SER A 139 -14.42 -16.14 -59.74
CA SER A 139 -15.31 -15.25 -60.47
C SER A 139 -16.34 -14.63 -59.54
N VAL A 140 -16.77 -13.41 -59.84
CA VAL A 140 -17.76 -12.65 -59.09
C VAL A 140 -18.85 -12.19 -60.06
N THR A 141 -20.09 -12.63 -59.86
CA THR A 141 -21.23 -12.16 -60.67
C THR A 141 -21.43 -10.65 -60.50
N SER A 142 -22.04 -9.98 -61.47
CA SER A 142 -22.44 -8.56 -61.34
C SER A 142 -23.16 -8.28 -60.01
N GLY A 143 -22.75 -7.22 -59.32
CA GLY A 143 -23.23 -6.83 -57.99
C GLY A 143 -22.85 -7.78 -56.84
N GLY A 144 -22.09 -8.84 -57.13
CA GLY A 144 -21.63 -9.82 -56.16
C GLY A 144 -20.32 -9.41 -55.48
N THR A 145 -19.93 -10.18 -54.46
CA THR A 145 -18.68 -9.98 -53.73
C THR A 145 -17.95 -11.30 -53.50
N THR A 146 -16.62 -11.23 -53.36
CA THR A 146 -15.81 -12.30 -52.78
C THR A 146 -14.78 -11.70 -51.81
N SER A 147 -14.15 -12.53 -50.99
CA SER A 147 -13.19 -12.07 -49.98
C SER A 147 -11.95 -12.93 -49.97
N PHE A 148 -10.85 -12.34 -49.55
CA PHE A 148 -9.60 -13.05 -49.26
C PHE A 148 -9.02 -12.56 -47.93
N VAL A 149 -8.15 -13.38 -47.34
CA VAL A 149 -7.52 -13.10 -46.05
C VAL A 149 -6.01 -13.16 -46.22
N ILE A 150 -5.34 -12.07 -45.81
CA ILE A 150 -3.88 -12.01 -45.73
C ILE A 150 -3.51 -12.00 -44.26
N THR A 151 -2.56 -12.86 -43.89
CA THR A 151 -1.98 -12.95 -42.56
C THR A 151 -0.55 -12.43 -42.59
N PHE A 152 -0.28 -11.42 -41.76
CA PHE A 152 1.05 -10.91 -41.47
C PHE A 152 1.68 -11.69 -40.31
N ASP A 153 2.88 -12.21 -40.54
CA ASP A 153 3.71 -12.97 -39.61
C ASP A 153 5.17 -12.46 -39.75
N PRO A 154 5.57 -11.44 -38.97
CA PRO A 154 6.86 -10.80 -39.14
C PRO A 154 8.01 -11.70 -38.67
N SER A 155 8.99 -11.92 -39.53
CA SER A 155 10.21 -12.69 -39.21
C SER A 155 11.34 -11.84 -38.62
N GLU A 156 11.23 -10.52 -38.68
CA GLU A 156 12.19 -9.56 -38.15
C GLU A 156 11.52 -8.27 -37.66
N ALA A 157 12.22 -7.51 -36.82
CA ALA A 157 11.72 -6.24 -36.33
C ALA A 157 11.85 -5.12 -37.36
N GLY A 158 10.90 -4.20 -37.38
CA GLY A 158 10.88 -3.04 -38.28
C GLY A 158 9.73 -3.05 -39.27
N LEU A 159 9.68 -2.03 -40.14
CA LEU A 159 8.61 -1.85 -41.13
C LEU A 159 8.82 -2.81 -42.32
N LEU A 160 7.84 -3.67 -42.55
CA LEU A 160 7.82 -4.68 -43.60
C LEU A 160 6.70 -4.37 -44.58
N THR A 161 7.04 -4.11 -45.84
CA THR A 161 6.07 -3.75 -46.89
C THR A 161 5.99 -4.81 -47.99
N ALA A 162 4.80 -4.99 -48.56
CA ALA A 162 4.55 -5.82 -49.73
C ALA A 162 3.48 -5.19 -50.64
N THR A 163 3.35 -5.69 -51.86
CA THR A 163 2.32 -5.30 -52.83
C THR A 163 1.43 -6.50 -53.14
N VAL A 164 0.13 -6.30 -53.00
CA VAL A 164 -0.91 -7.27 -53.36
C VAL A 164 -1.29 -7.05 -54.81
N ILE A 165 -1.43 -8.13 -55.57
CA ILE A 165 -1.71 -8.12 -57.01
C ILE A 165 -2.83 -9.12 -57.31
N ILE A 166 -3.88 -8.65 -57.98
CA ILE A 166 -5.07 -9.40 -58.36
C ILE A 166 -5.26 -9.28 -59.88
N ALA A 167 -4.79 -10.28 -60.61
CA ALA A 167 -5.03 -10.35 -62.05
C ALA A 167 -6.49 -10.69 -62.33
N ASN A 168 -7.13 -9.91 -63.19
CA ASN A 168 -8.56 -9.97 -63.46
C ASN A 168 -8.85 -9.72 -64.97
N ASP A 169 -10.11 -9.57 -65.37
CA ASP A 169 -10.53 -9.25 -66.74
C ASP A 169 -11.26 -7.90 -66.88
N ASP A 170 -11.15 -7.05 -65.86
CA ASP A 170 -11.42 -5.62 -65.96
C ASP A 170 -10.35 -4.94 -66.84
N ALA A 171 -10.74 -4.07 -67.76
CA ALA A 171 -9.88 -3.62 -68.84
C ALA A 171 -8.88 -2.53 -68.40
N ASP A 172 -9.29 -1.65 -67.49
CA ASP A 172 -8.48 -0.52 -67.02
C ASP A 172 -7.84 -0.72 -65.64
N GLU A 173 -8.24 -1.77 -64.92
CA GLU A 173 -7.72 -2.10 -63.58
C GLU A 173 -7.13 -3.52 -63.50
N ASN A 174 -6.53 -4.01 -64.60
CA ASN A 174 -5.87 -5.30 -64.65
C ASN A 174 -4.34 -5.20 -64.86
N PRO A 175 -3.52 -5.65 -63.89
CA PRO A 175 -3.93 -6.21 -62.59
C PRO A 175 -4.29 -5.12 -61.57
N TYR A 176 -5.25 -5.42 -60.71
CA TYR A 176 -5.57 -4.57 -59.56
C TYR A 176 -4.50 -4.72 -58.50
N ASN A 177 -3.91 -3.63 -58.03
CA ASN A 177 -2.79 -3.69 -57.10
C ASN A 177 -2.85 -2.61 -56.01
N PHE A 178 -2.30 -2.92 -54.85
CA PHE A 178 -2.18 -1.98 -53.72
C PHE A 178 -1.07 -2.43 -52.78
N ASN A 179 -0.50 -1.48 -52.03
CA ASN A 179 0.53 -1.75 -51.03
C ASN A 179 -0.08 -2.09 -49.68
N ILE A 180 0.59 -2.97 -48.95
CA ILE A 180 0.33 -3.30 -47.55
C ILE A 180 1.61 -3.13 -46.72
N GLN A 181 1.44 -2.85 -45.43
CA GLN A 181 2.54 -2.78 -44.48
C GLN A 181 2.18 -3.40 -43.14
N GLY A 182 3.20 -3.69 -42.34
CA GLY A 182 3.13 -4.14 -40.96
C GLY A 182 4.49 -3.89 -40.31
N THR A 183 4.52 -3.77 -38.99
CA THR A 183 5.76 -3.59 -38.23
C THR A 183 5.99 -4.81 -37.37
N GLY A 184 7.14 -5.46 -37.53
CA GLY A 184 7.59 -6.48 -36.59
C GLY A 184 8.12 -5.82 -35.32
N ASP A 185 7.68 -6.30 -34.17
CA ASP A 185 8.13 -5.86 -32.86
C ASP A 185 8.92 -6.95 -32.15
N ASN A 186 10.09 -6.62 -31.64
CA ASN A 186 10.92 -7.54 -30.85
C ASN A 186 11.45 -6.86 -29.57
N THR A 187 10.78 -5.79 -29.13
CA THR A 187 10.98 -5.23 -27.79
C THR A 187 9.96 -5.82 -26.85
N PHE A 188 10.43 -6.38 -25.74
CA PHE A 188 9.57 -7.00 -24.74
C PHE A 188 9.28 -6.00 -23.61
N PRO A 189 8.07 -6.02 -23.04
CA PRO A 189 7.79 -5.21 -21.86
C PRO A 189 8.57 -5.76 -20.65
N GLU A 190 9.06 -4.86 -19.80
CA GLU A 190 9.73 -5.19 -18.53
C GLU A 190 9.15 -4.35 -17.39
N VAL A 191 9.23 -4.85 -16.16
CA VAL A 191 8.95 -4.02 -14.97
C VAL A 191 10.14 -3.10 -14.73
N ARG A 192 9.91 -1.79 -14.84
CA ARG A 192 10.89 -0.76 -14.51
C ARG A 192 11.02 -0.55 -13.01
N SER A 193 9.91 -0.57 -12.27
CA SER A 193 9.93 -0.45 -10.81
C SER A 193 8.63 -0.89 -10.15
N ILE A 194 8.74 -1.37 -8.91
CA ILE A 194 7.62 -1.51 -7.96
C ILE A 194 7.96 -0.66 -6.72
N SER A 195 7.29 0.49 -6.59
CA SER A 195 7.61 1.50 -5.57
C SER A 195 6.45 1.67 -4.59
N ARG A 196 6.76 1.87 -3.32
CA ARG A 196 5.75 2.13 -2.27
C ARG A 196 5.13 3.51 -2.45
N VAL A 197 3.88 3.65 -2.04
CA VAL A 197 3.15 4.93 -2.00
C VAL A 197 3.22 5.53 -0.60
N GLU A 198 2.90 4.74 0.42
CA GLU A 198 2.90 5.18 1.80
C GLU A 198 4.31 5.15 2.42
N ASN A 199 4.46 5.82 3.57
CA ASN A 199 5.69 5.81 4.33
C ASN A 199 5.97 4.40 4.90
N SER A 200 7.23 4.16 5.24
CA SER A 200 7.65 2.96 5.93
C SER A 200 8.77 3.29 6.92
N PRO A 201 8.74 2.76 8.16
CA PRO A 201 7.76 1.81 8.70
C PRO A 201 6.33 2.37 8.80
N THR A 202 5.31 1.51 8.91
CA THR A 202 3.89 1.89 8.95
C THR A 202 3.05 0.90 9.76
N ASN A 203 1.95 1.39 10.35
CA ASN A 203 0.93 0.58 11.03
C ASN A 203 -0.40 0.53 10.26
N ALA A 204 -0.45 1.06 9.03
CA ALA A 204 -1.67 1.19 8.24
C ALA A 204 -2.27 -0.16 7.83
N ASP A 205 -3.60 -0.24 7.79
CA ASP A 205 -4.38 -1.40 7.33
C ASP A 205 -4.39 -1.58 5.81
N ILE A 206 -4.06 -0.51 5.08
CA ILE A 206 -3.98 -0.45 3.62
C ILE A 206 -2.65 0.18 3.22
N VAL A 207 -1.94 -0.48 2.29
CA VAL A 207 -0.76 0.05 1.61
C VAL A 207 -0.85 -0.17 0.11
N ARG A 208 -0.15 0.65 -0.67
CA ARG A 208 -0.17 0.60 -2.13
C ARG A 208 1.23 0.58 -2.72
N PHE A 209 1.32 0.03 -3.92
CA PHE A 209 2.50 0.12 -4.77
C PHE A 209 2.14 0.78 -6.11
N ILE A 210 3.05 1.60 -6.62
CA ILE A 210 3.06 2.05 -8.01
C ILE A 210 4.01 1.16 -8.79
N LEU A 211 3.46 0.51 -9.80
CA LEU A 211 4.19 -0.29 -10.78
C LEU A 211 4.41 0.58 -12.01
N ALA A 212 5.60 0.51 -12.57
CA ALA A 212 5.93 1.13 -13.84
C ALA A 212 6.53 0.07 -14.75
N PHE A 213 6.00 -0.07 -15.97
CA PHE A 213 6.59 -0.87 -17.03
C PHE A 213 7.50 -0.01 -17.92
N THR A 214 8.29 -0.64 -18.78
CA THR A 214 9.10 0.04 -19.81
C THR A 214 8.26 0.59 -20.95
N GLU A 215 7.05 0.07 -21.13
CA GLU A 215 6.07 0.45 -22.15
C GLU A 215 4.64 0.09 -21.70
N PRO A 216 3.59 0.54 -22.40
CA PRO A 216 2.21 0.15 -22.10
C PRO A 216 1.97 -1.35 -22.30
N VAL A 217 1.44 -1.99 -21.27
CA VAL A 217 1.05 -3.40 -21.28
C VAL A 217 -0.47 -3.57 -21.19
N ASN A 218 -0.94 -4.78 -21.43
CA ASN A 218 -2.32 -5.23 -21.37
C ASN A 218 -2.42 -6.47 -20.47
N ASN A 219 -3.65 -6.79 -20.07
CA ASN A 219 -4.01 -7.98 -19.28
C ASN A 219 -3.34 -8.03 -17.90
N VAL A 220 -3.05 -6.88 -17.28
CA VAL A 220 -2.58 -6.86 -15.89
C VAL A 220 -3.74 -7.19 -14.95
N ASP A 221 -3.58 -8.19 -14.11
CA ASP A 221 -4.54 -8.60 -13.10
C ASP A 221 -3.90 -9.05 -11.78
N ILE A 222 -4.73 -9.32 -10.77
CA ILE A 222 -4.29 -9.64 -9.41
C ILE A 222 -3.45 -10.92 -9.31
N ASN A 223 -3.69 -11.90 -10.18
CA ASN A 223 -3.00 -13.19 -10.19
C ASN A 223 -1.58 -13.08 -10.75
N ASP A 224 -1.24 -11.96 -11.39
CA ASP A 224 0.11 -11.68 -11.85
C ASP A 224 1.09 -11.46 -10.71
N PHE A 225 0.57 -11.21 -9.51
CA PHE A 225 1.37 -10.77 -8.38
C PHE A 225 1.30 -11.71 -7.20
N THR A 226 2.38 -11.73 -6.44
CA THR A 226 2.46 -12.42 -5.15
C THR A 226 2.99 -11.47 -4.08
N LEU A 227 2.62 -11.73 -2.83
CA LEU A 227 3.17 -11.01 -1.68
C LEU A 227 4.28 -11.83 -1.04
N THR A 228 5.49 -11.31 -1.04
CA THR A 228 6.60 -11.85 -0.26
C THR A 228 6.59 -11.20 1.13
N LYS A 229 6.56 -12.04 2.17
CA LYS A 229 6.40 -11.61 3.56
C LYS A 229 7.49 -12.21 4.44
N THR A 230 8.01 -11.44 5.39
CA THR A 230 8.92 -11.94 6.43
C THR A 230 8.49 -11.41 7.79
N GLY A 231 8.77 -12.13 8.88
CA GLY A 231 8.27 -11.83 10.22
C GLY A 231 7.99 -13.09 11.03
N ASN A 232 7.82 -12.95 12.34
CA ASN A 232 7.38 -14.04 13.21
C ASN A 232 6.46 -13.53 14.34
N PRO A 233 5.12 -13.71 14.23
CA PRO A 233 4.41 -14.29 13.09
C PRO A 233 4.56 -13.47 11.81
N LEU A 234 4.30 -14.07 10.65
CA LEU A 234 4.30 -13.31 9.39
C LEU A 234 3.20 -12.24 9.42
N PRO A 235 3.44 -11.06 8.82
CA PRO A 235 2.39 -10.06 8.64
C PRO A 235 1.29 -10.60 7.72
N SER A 236 0.09 -10.06 7.87
CA SER A 236 -1.05 -10.33 7.00
C SER A 236 -1.10 -9.31 5.85
N GLY A 237 -2.05 -9.46 4.93
CA GLY A 237 -2.19 -8.59 3.76
C GLY A 237 -2.66 -9.37 2.54
N THR A 238 -3.58 -8.77 1.78
CA THR A 238 -4.19 -9.36 0.58
C THR A 238 -4.22 -8.31 -0.52
N ILE A 239 -3.77 -8.67 -1.72
CA ILE A 239 -3.96 -7.81 -2.90
C ILE A 239 -5.46 -7.75 -3.16
N THR A 240 -6.00 -6.55 -3.31
CA THR A 240 -7.46 -6.35 -3.39
C THR A 240 -7.90 -5.62 -4.64
N ASP A 241 -7.01 -4.84 -5.23
CA ASP A 241 -7.33 -4.02 -6.39
C ASP A 241 -6.08 -3.69 -7.21
N ILE A 242 -6.28 -3.49 -8.51
CA ILE A 242 -5.32 -2.91 -9.46
C ILE A 242 -6.05 -1.83 -10.24
N SER A 243 -5.46 -0.65 -10.39
CA SER A 243 -6.11 0.55 -10.97
C SER A 243 -6.57 0.43 -12.42
N GLY A 244 -6.28 -0.67 -13.11
CA GLY A 244 -6.65 -0.94 -14.49
C GLY A 244 -6.00 -2.22 -15.00
N SER A 245 -6.34 -2.64 -16.22
CA SER A 245 -5.77 -3.82 -16.87
C SER A 245 -4.84 -3.49 -18.06
N SER A 246 -4.74 -2.22 -18.45
CA SER A 246 -3.80 -1.76 -19.46
C SER A 246 -3.24 -0.37 -19.16
N GLY A 247 -2.01 -0.13 -19.62
CA GLY A 247 -1.25 1.10 -19.37
C GLY A 247 0.22 0.85 -19.03
N GLU A 248 0.97 1.92 -18.79
CA GLU A 248 2.38 1.86 -18.36
C GLU A 248 2.50 1.87 -16.83
N PHE A 249 1.53 2.48 -16.13
CA PHE A 249 1.54 2.67 -14.68
C PHE A 249 0.30 2.07 -14.03
N PHE A 250 0.51 1.34 -12.94
CA PHE A 250 -0.57 0.71 -12.18
C PHE A 250 -0.41 1.00 -10.69
N THR A 251 -1.51 1.25 -10.01
CA THR A 251 -1.53 1.25 -8.54
C THR A 251 -2.12 -0.07 -8.08
N VAL A 252 -1.36 -0.83 -7.29
CA VAL A 252 -1.81 -2.08 -6.68
C VAL A 252 -2.09 -1.83 -5.20
N THR A 253 -3.31 -2.18 -4.77
CA THR A 253 -3.76 -1.96 -3.39
C THR A 253 -3.74 -3.26 -2.59
N ILE A 254 -3.02 -3.25 -1.47
CA ILE A 254 -3.02 -4.32 -0.48
C ILE A 254 -3.84 -3.85 0.72
N SER A 255 -4.85 -4.63 1.09
CA SER A 255 -5.71 -4.37 2.24
C SER A 255 -5.54 -5.44 3.32
N SER A 256 -6.16 -5.22 4.48
CA SER A 256 -6.09 -6.12 5.64
C SER A 256 -4.64 -6.39 6.04
N VAL A 257 -3.80 -5.36 6.01
CA VAL A 257 -2.42 -5.42 6.48
C VAL A 257 -2.43 -5.36 8.00
N SER A 258 -1.75 -6.31 8.65
CA SER A 258 -1.64 -6.36 10.10
C SER A 258 -0.43 -7.17 10.56
N GLY A 259 0.01 -6.95 11.80
CA GLY A 259 1.11 -7.67 12.44
C GLY A 259 2.48 -7.16 11.97
N ASP A 260 3.55 -7.64 12.60
CA ASP A 260 4.88 -7.06 12.41
C ASP A 260 5.68 -7.84 11.37
N GLY A 261 6.52 -7.12 10.63
CA GLY A 261 7.48 -7.72 9.71
C GLY A 261 7.65 -6.92 8.44
N THR A 262 7.86 -7.61 7.33
CA THR A 262 7.99 -6.97 6.03
C THR A 262 7.04 -7.53 4.99
N LEU A 263 6.63 -6.68 4.04
CA LEU A 263 5.75 -6.99 2.93
C LEU A 263 6.30 -6.38 1.64
N ARG A 264 6.45 -7.20 0.60
CA ARG A 264 6.86 -6.80 -0.75
C ARG A 264 5.87 -7.36 -1.78
N LEU A 265 5.58 -6.57 -2.80
CA LEU A 265 4.82 -7.01 -3.97
C LEU A 265 5.80 -7.46 -5.06
N ASP A 266 5.63 -8.70 -5.53
CA ASP A 266 6.44 -9.30 -6.60
C ASP A 266 5.57 -9.59 -7.82
N LEU A 267 6.10 -9.34 -9.02
CA LEU A 267 5.51 -9.84 -10.26
C LEU A 267 5.96 -11.30 -10.47
N ASN A 268 5.01 -12.18 -10.75
CA ASN A 268 5.24 -13.59 -11.02
C ASN A 268 6.07 -13.80 -12.31
N SER A 269 6.89 -14.85 -12.34
CA SER A 269 7.77 -15.12 -13.48
C SER A 269 7.10 -15.85 -14.64
N THR A 270 5.90 -16.37 -14.44
CA THR A 270 5.16 -17.17 -15.40
C THR A 270 3.66 -16.97 -15.20
N GLU A 271 2.87 -17.34 -16.22
CA GLU A 271 1.39 -17.35 -16.16
C GLU A 271 0.76 -15.97 -15.87
N THR A 272 1.45 -14.88 -16.19
CA THR A 272 0.90 -13.52 -16.04
C THR A 272 -0.08 -13.17 -17.18
N GLY A 273 0.14 -13.68 -18.39
CA GLY A 273 -0.66 -13.27 -19.55
C GLY A 273 -0.50 -11.80 -19.95
N ILE A 274 0.37 -11.05 -19.27
CA ILE A 274 0.72 -9.66 -19.58
C ILE A 274 1.45 -9.62 -20.93
N THR A 275 0.92 -8.82 -21.85
CA THR A 275 1.53 -8.56 -23.15
C THR A 275 1.55 -7.06 -23.45
N ASP A 276 2.46 -6.60 -24.29
CA ASP A 276 2.35 -5.26 -24.88
C ASP A 276 1.22 -5.18 -25.92
N ASN A 277 1.17 -4.10 -26.71
CA ASN A 277 0.20 -3.92 -27.79
C ASN A 277 0.53 -4.72 -29.07
N ALA A 278 1.79 -5.10 -29.27
CA ALA A 278 2.22 -5.92 -30.40
C ALA A 278 1.98 -7.43 -30.14
N GLY A 279 1.81 -7.81 -28.88
CA GLY A 279 1.61 -9.17 -28.41
C GLY A 279 2.86 -9.80 -27.77
N ASN A 280 3.93 -9.06 -27.52
CA ASN A 280 5.09 -9.60 -26.81
C ASN A 280 4.74 -9.82 -25.35
N ALA A 281 4.86 -11.05 -24.86
CA ALA A 281 4.61 -11.39 -23.47
C ALA A 281 5.76 -10.92 -22.58
N ILE A 282 5.45 -10.46 -21.36
CA ILE A 282 6.50 -10.14 -20.39
C ILE A 282 7.34 -11.39 -20.08
N PRO A 283 8.68 -11.35 -20.28
CA PRO A 283 9.48 -12.57 -20.26
C PRO A 283 9.89 -13.00 -18.85
N ASN A 284 9.93 -12.07 -17.90
CA ASN A 284 10.47 -12.30 -16.55
C ASN A 284 9.57 -11.69 -15.48
N GLY A 285 9.62 -12.28 -14.28
CA GLY A 285 9.04 -11.70 -13.07
C GLY A 285 9.91 -10.57 -12.51
N TYR A 286 9.46 -9.97 -11.41
CA TYR A 286 10.16 -8.87 -10.76
C TYR A 286 10.07 -8.99 -9.24
N THR A 287 11.21 -9.13 -8.57
CA THR A 287 11.33 -9.37 -7.11
C THR A 287 12.22 -8.36 -6.39
N ASP A 288 12.67 -7.31 -7.10
CA ASP A 288 13.50 -6.22 -6.57
C ASP A 288 12.66 -4.98 -6.20
N GLY A 289 11.39 -5.21 -5.86
CA GLY A 289 10.47 -4.18 -5.43
C GLY A 289 10.82 -3.61 -4.05
N GLN A 290 10.37 -2.38 -3.80
CA GLN A 290 10.50 -1.79 -2.46
C GLN A 290 9.70 -2.58 -1.42
N ILE A 291 10.15 -2.51 -0.15
CA ILE A 291 9.61 -3.33 0.95
C ILE A 291 8.95 -2.44 1.99
N TYR A 292 7.71 -2.71 2.40
CA TYR A 292 7.16 -2.11 3.61
C TYR A 292 7.65 -2.87 4.84
N THR A 293 8.19 -2.17 5.83
CA THR A 293 8.22 -2.62 7.22
C THR A 293 6.88 -2.28 7.88
N ILE A 294 6.16 -3.30 8.33
CA ILE A 294 4.89 -3.17 9.06
C ILE A 294 5.18 -3.32 10.56
N ASP A 295 4.58 -2.42 11.34
CA ASP A 295 4.71 -2.39 12.78
C ASP A 295 3.35 -2.06 13.40
N ASN A 296 2.73 -3.06 14.00
CA ASN A 296 1.46 -2.94 14.72
C ASN A 296 1.62 -3.29 16.21
N THR A 297 2.86 -3.43 16.70
CA THR A 297 3.10 -3.61 18.12
C THR A 297 2.94 -2.27 18.81
N PHE A 298 2.07 -2.23 19.83
CA PHE A 298 1.93 -1.04 20.65
C PHE A 298 3.10 -0.94 21.64
N PRO A 299 3.62 0.27 21.88
CA PRO A 299 4.53 0.48 22.99
C PRO A 299 3.83 0.14 24.29
N THR A 300 4.55 -0.44 25.25
CA THR A 300 4.04 -0.69 26.60
C THR A 300 5.07 -0.27 27.65
N VAL A 301 4.61 -0.01 28.86
CA VAL A 301 5.50 0.26 29.99
C VAL A 301 6.15 -1.06 30.42
N HIS A 302 7.46 -1.18 30.21
CA HIS A 302 8.23 -2.33 30.68
C HIS A 302 8.45 -2.27 32.19
N SER A 303 8.84 -1.10 32.72
CA SER A 303 9.05 -0.92 34.16
C SER A 303 9.06 0.54 34.60
N ILE A 304 8.66 0.80 35.85
CA ILE A 304 8.90 2.06 36.56
C ILE A 304 9.57 1.73 37.90
N ASN A 305 10.87 2.03 37.98
CA ASN A 305 11.73 1.69 39.11
C ASN A 305 12.33 2.94 39.76
N ILE A 306 12.64 2.86 41.05
CA ILE A 306 13.36 3.94 41.74
C ILE A 306 14.82 3.94 41.28
N ALA A 307 15.29 5.09 40.77
CA ALA A 307 16.66 5.29 40.29
C ALA A 307 17.59 5.80 41.41
N ASN A 308 17.07 6.55 42.39
CA ASN A 308 17.82 6.98 43.57
C ASN A 308 17.00 6.75 44.86
N SER A 309 17.57 6.05 45.85
CA SER A 309 16.83 5.66 47.07
C SER A 309 17.35 6.33 48.34
N SER A 310 18.35 7.20 48.23
CA SER A 310 19.09 7.73 49.40
C SER A 310 18.72 9.16 49.82
N ASN A 311 17.87 9.86 49.05
CA ASN A 311 17.49 11.26 49.30
C ASN A 311 16.11 11.30 49.94
N THR A 312 15.89 12.14 50.96
CA THR A 312 14.61 12.22 51.70
C THR A 312 13.65 13.30 51.20
N THR A 313 14.12 14.19 50.34
CA THR A 313 13.34 15.31 49.76
C THR A 313 13.15 15.20 48.26
N LEU A 314 13.75 14.17 47.64
CA LEU A 314 13.78 13.97 46.20
C LEU A 314 13.87 12.47 45.89
N VAL A 315 13.13 12.02 44.88
CA VAL A 315 13.26 10.69 44.28
C VAL A 315 13.21 10.80 42.77
N GLU A 316 13.97 9.96 42.08
CA GLU A 316 14.00 9.80 40.63
C GLU A 316 13.44 8.43 40.30
N PHE A 317 12.51 8.38 39.35
CA PHE A 317 11.95 7.16 38.80
C PHE A 317 12.50 6.95 37.39
N ALA A 318 13.14 5.81 37.16
CA ALA A 318 13.53 5.35 35.82
C ALA A 318 12.37 4.57 35.21
N ILE A 319 11.85 5.09 34.10
CA ILE A 319 10.84 4.46 33.25
C ILE A 319 11.54 3.81 32.06
N CYS A 320 11.14 2.59 31.74
CA CYS A 320 11.56 1.85 30.55
C CYS A 320 10.29 1.40 29.80
N PHE A 321 10.23 1.68 28.50
CA PHE A 321 9.20 1.22 27.58
C PHE A 321 9.70 0.00 26.79
N THR A 322 8.80 -0.75 26.16
CA THR A 322 9.17 -1.89 25.30
C THR A 322 9.79 -1.49 23.96
N GLU A 323 9.64 -0.23 23.57
CA GLU A 323 10.19 0.36 22.35
C GLU A 323 10.38 1.88 22.51
N GLU A 324 10.85 2.54 21.45
CA GLU A 324 11.04 3.98 21.45
C GLU A 324 9.72 4.73 21.37
N VAL A 325 9.51 5.68 22.30
CA VAL A 325 8.30 6.49 22.35
C VAL A 325 8.61 7.99 22.31
N THR A 326 7.62 8.75 21.89
CA THR A 326 7.55 10.21 21.93
C THR A 326 6.30 10.65 22.69
N GLY A 327 6.19 11.95 22.99
CA GLY A 327 5.00 12.51 23.65
C GLY A 327 4.93 12.33 25.17
N VAL A 328 6.00 11.80 25.80
CA VAL A 328 6.08 11.67 27.26
C VAL A 328 6.22 13.04 27.91
N ASP A 329 5.24 13.46 28.70
CA ASP A 329 5.21 14.72 29.44
C ASP A 329 4.61 14.59 30.85
N ALA A 330 4.51 15.71 31.57
CA ALA A 330 4.08 15.73 32.98
C ALA A 330 2.60 15.34 33.17
N THR A 331 1.78 15.42 32.13
CA THR A 331 0.36 15.03 32.16
C THR A 331 0.17 13.52 32.13
N ASP A 332 1.21 12.78 31.70
CA ASP A 332 1.22 11.31 31.69
C ASP A 332 1.50 10.70 33.06
N PHE A 333 1.67 11.51 34.10
CA PHE A 333 2.06 11.01 35.41
C PHE A 333 1.21 11.60 36.52
N THR A 334 0.94 10.76 37.52
CA THR A 334 0.34 11.21 38.78
C THR A 334 1.09 10.62 39.96
N ILE A 335 1.01 11.32 41.09
CA ILE A 335 1.59 10.87 42.34
C ILE A 335 0.47 10.32 43.22
N THR A 336 0.55 9.02 43.53
CA THR A 336 -0.31 8.37 44.51
C THR A 336 0.42 8.28 45.85
N THR A 337 -0.20 8.80 46.91
CA THR A 337 0.39 8.84 48.25
C THR A 337 -0.43 8.10 49.30
N THR A 338 0.23 7.72 50.40
CA THR A 338 -0.42 7.28 51.64
C THR A 338 0.00 8.18 52.81
N GLY A 339 -0.80 8.27 53.87
CA GLY A 339 -0.47 9.10 55.03
C GLY A 339 -0.48 10.61 54.71
N THR A 340 0.58 11.31 55.09
CA THR A 340 0.75 12.77 54.90
C THR A 340 1.86 13.10 53.90
N VAL A 341 2.47 12.10 53.26
CA VAL A 341 3.54 12.34 52.29
C VAL A 341 2.99 13.08 51.07
N SER A 342 3.77 14.03 50.58
CA SER A 342 3.51 14.83 49.39
C SER A 342 4.80 14.97 48.59
N GLY A 343 4.68 15.31 47.30
CA GLY A 343 5.79 15.57 46.40
C GLY A 343 5.28 16.25 45.12
N ASN A 344 6.19 16.76 44.31
CA ASN A 344 5.88 17.45 43.06
C ASN A 344 6.70 16.86 41.90
N ILE A 345 6.08 16.65 40.73
CA ILE A 345 6.81 16.25 39.51
C ILE A 345 7.59 17.47 39.02
N ALA A 346 8.92 17.42 39.17
CA ALA A 346 9.80 18.56 38.92
C ALA A 346 10.29 18.61 37.48
N SER A 347 10.67 17.46 36.93
CA SER A 347 11.20 17.35 35.57
C SER A 347 11.08 15.95 35.03
N ILE A 348 11.02 15.86 33.70
CA ILE A 348 11.11 14.63 32.94
C ILE A 348 12.28 14.80 31.98
N THR A 349 13.19 13.83 31.99
CA THR A 349 14.37 13.81 31.12
C THR A 349 14.51 12.44 30.48
N GLY A 350 15.30 12.34 29.41
CA GLY A 350 15.43 11.11 28.62
C GLY A 350 14.73 11.20 27.26
N SER A 351 14.80 10.12 26.49
CA SER A 351 14.27 10.01 25.13
C SER A 351 14.28 8.56 24.67
N GLY A 352 13.52 8.23 23.63
CA GLY A 352 13.48 6.88 23.06
C GLY A 352 12.76 5.93 24.02
N PHE A 353 13.40 4.84 24.44
CA PHE A 353 12.78 3.82 25.30
C PHE A 353 12.94 4.09 26.80
N SER A 354 13.70 5.13 27.23
CA SER A 354 14.00 5.36 28.64
C SER A 354 13.89 6.82 29.07
N PHE A 355 13.22 7.04 30.20
CA PHE A 355 12.97 8.35 30.79
C PHE A 355 13.25 8.33 32.30
N THR A 356 13.60 9.49 32.85
CA THR A 356 13.73 9.72 34.28
C THR A 356 12.77 10.83 34.69
N VAL A 357 11.84 10.50 35.59
CA VAL A 357 10.92 11.45 36.22
C VAL A 357 11.46 11.79 37.61
N THR A 358 11.76 13.06 37.84
CA THR A 358 12.20 13.57 39.14
C THR A 358 11.01 14.10 39.91
N VAL A 359 10.80 13.57 41.11
CA VAL A 359 9.83 14.07 42.09
C VAL A 359 10.59 14.76 43.22
N ASP A 360 10.31 16.04 43.45
CA ASP A 360 10.98 16.87 44.45
C ASP A 360 10.02 17.37 45.55
N ASN A 361 10.56 18.18 46.46
CA ASN A 361 9.84 18.76 47.59
C ASN A 361 9.10 17.72 48.45
N ILE A 362 9.70 16.53 48.57
CA ILE A 362 9.08 15.43 49.32
C ILE A 362 9.06 15.77 50.81
N SER A 363 7.86 15.76 51.39
CA SER A 363 7.64 16.05 52.81
C SER A 363 6.45 15.27 53.36
N GLY A 364 6.41 15.07 54.68
CA GLY A 364 5.39 14.26 55.36
C GLY A 364 5.77 12.78 55.47
N ASP A 365 4.90 12.00 56.10
CA ASP A 365 5.12 10.58 56.40
C ASP A 365 4.20 9.70 55.54
N GLY A 366 4.75 8.63 54.96
CA GLY A 366 4.01 7.65 54.15
C GLY A 366 4.79 7.15 52.92
N THR A 367 4.08 6.51 52.00
CA THR A 367 4.63 6.05 50.71
C THR A 367 4.19 6.93 49.56
N LEU A 368 5.10 7.14 48.61
CA LEU A 368 4.88 7.86 47.37
C LEU A 368 5.09 6.88 46.21
N ARG A 369 4.13 6.78 45.29
CA ARG A 369 4.22 6.00 44.07
C ARG A 369 3.95 6.90 42.88
N LEU A 370 4.81 6.83 41.86
CA LEU A 370 4.56 7.47 40.57
C LEU A 370 3.75 6.50 39.71
N ASP A 371 2.56 6.89 39.28
CA ASP A 371 1.73 6.13 38.34
C ASP A 371 1.77 6.80 36.97
N LEU A 372 1.78 6.00 35.89
CA LEU A 372 1.65 6.51 34.53
C LEU A 372 0.17 6.50 34.14
N LEU A 373 -0.34 7.67 33.77
CA LEU A 373 -1.67 7.91 33.22
C LEU A 373 -1.60 7.96 31.71
N ASP A 374 -2.11 6.93 31.08
CA ASP A 374 -2.25 6.88 29.63
C ASP A 374 -3.42 7.77 29.18
N ASN A 375 -3.06 8.83 28.47
CA ASN A 375 -3.92 9.89 27.92
C ASN A 375 -3.89 9.90 26.38
N ASP A 376 -3.37 8.83 25.74
CA ASP A 376 -3.16 8.70 24.31
C ASP A 376 -2.17 9.74 23.69
N THR A 377 -1.29 10.40 24.47
CA THR A 377 -0.24 11.28 23.93
C THR A 377 1.10 10.59 23.74
N ILE A 378 1.33 9.45 24.40
CA ILE A 378 2.55 8.64 24.23
C ILE A 378 2.38 7.69 23.04
N MET A 379 3.28 7.79 22.06
CA MET A 379 3.26 6.95 20.85
C MET A 379 4.64 6.65 20.30
N ASP A 380 4.76 5.57 19.53
CA ASP A 380 5.97 5.21 18.80
C ASP A 380 6.17 6.03 17.51
N ASN A 381 7.16 5.65 16.70
CA ASN A 381 7.49 6.32 15.43
C ASN A 381 6.49 6.05 14.28
N VAL A 382 5.63 5.03 14.41
CA VAL A 382 4.56 4.71 13.43
C VAL A 382 3.17 5.07 13.96
N THR A 383 3.09 5.82 15.05
CA THR A 383 1.87 6.31 15.70
C THR A 383 1.03 5.25 16.41
N ASN A 384 1.60 4.08 16.75
CA ASN A 384 0.96 3.17 17.70
C ASN A 384 0.96 3.83 19.09
N LEU A 385 -0.23 3.95 19.69
CA LEU A 385 -0.42 4.54 21.02
C LEU A 385 0.02 3.58 22.13
N LEU A 386 0.48 4.10 23.26
CA LEU A 386 0.86 3.31 24.44
C LEU A 386 -0.27 2.36 24.86
N GLY A 387 -0.01 1.05 24.85
CA GLY A 387 -0.98 0.01 25.15
C GLY A 387 -2.10 -0.17 24.11
N GLY A 388 -2.20 0.71 23.11
CA GLY A 388 -3.36 0.87 22.25
C GLY A 388 -4.35 1.91 22.80
N ALA A 389 -5.37 2.25 22.01
CA ALA A 389 -6.27 3.36 22.35
C ALA A 389 -7.03 3.19 23.68
N GLY A 390 -7.05 4.25 24.48
CA GLY A 390 -7.83 4.38 25.72
C GLY A 390 -7.02 4.15 27.00
N SER A 391 -7.48 4.68 28.13
CA SER A 391 -6.69 4.79 29.36
C SER A 391 -6.25 3.45 29.99
N GLN A 392 -5.03 3.02 29.68
CA GLN A 392 -4.37 1.86 30.28
C GLN A 392 -3.30 2.27 31.30
N HIS A 393 -3.75 2.85 32.41
CA HIS A 393 -2.87 3.34 33.47
C HIS A 393 -1.95 2.23 34.01
N TYR A 394 -0.66 2.55 34.17
CA TYR A 394 0.30 1.65 34.79
C TYR A 394 0.49 2.02 36.26
N THR A 395 -0.02 1.17 37.16
CA THR A 395 -0.04 1.44 38.62
C THR A 395 0.78 0.44 39.46
N SER A 396 1.55 -0.44 38.82
CA SER A 396 2.36 -1.48 39.49
C SER A 396 3.79 -1.02 39.84
N CYS A 397 3.97 0.27 40.08
CA CYS A 397 5.28 0.88 40.30
C CYS A 397 5.82 0.61 41.71
N GLN A 398 7.15 0.56 41.85
CA GLN A 398 7.79 0.42 43.16
C GLN A 398 7.46 1.64 44.03
N PRO A 399 6.82 1.48 45.21
CA PRO A 399 6.55 2.60 46.10
C PRO A 399 7.85 3.06 46.77
N TYR A 400 8.15 4.35 46.65
CA TYR A 400 9.20 5.01 47.42
C TYR A 400 8.68 5.27 48.84
N SER A 401 9.47 4.85 49.84
CA SER A 401 9.19 5.18 51.24
C SER A 401 10.15 6.28 51.68
N SER A 402 9.62 7.34 52.25
CA SER A 402 10.45 8.28 53.01
C SER A 402 11.18 7.49 54.11
N THR A 403 12.43 7.82 54.45
CA THR A 403 13.19 7.11 55.52
C THR A 403 12.62 7.30 56.93
N LYS A 404 11.33 7.60 57.07
CA LYS A 404 10.63 7.87 58.31
C LYS A 404 9.38 6.99 58.41
N GLY A 405 9.34 6.15 59.44
CA GLY A 405 8.19 5.31 59.78
C GLY A 405 7.60 5.76 61.11
N THR A 406 6.37 6.27 61.10
CA THR A 406 5.67 6.66 62.33
C THR A 406 4.69 5.55 62.73
N TRP A 407 4.76 5.10 63.97
CA TRP A 407 3.81 4.17 64.53
C TRP A 407 2.45 4.83 64.68
N THR A 408 1.45 4.32 63.98
CA THR A 408 0.06 4.78 64.05
C THR A 408 -0.77 3.94 65.00
N GLY A 409 -0.41 2.66 65.20
CA GLY A 409 -1.17 1.72 66.05
C GLY A 409 -2.63 1.57 65.62
N THR A 410 -2.92 1.77 64.33
CA THR A 410 -4.29 1.84 63.78
C THR A 410 -4.99 0.49 63.74
N THR A 411 -4.24 -0.60 63.59
CA THR A 411 -4.81 -1.95 63.51
C THR A 411 -4.81 -2.62 64.89
N ASP A 412 -3.63 -2.70 65.51
CA ASP A 412 -3.41 -3.36 66.80
C ASP A 412 -2.04 -2.94 67.38
N SER A 413 -1.51 -3.72 68.33
CA SER A 413 -0.22 -3.48 68.98
C SER A 413 0.95 -4.25 68.35
N ASP A 414 0.74 -5.03 67.29
CA ASP A 414 1.78 -5.90 66.73
C ASP A 414 2.79 -5.10 65.88
N TRP A 415 4.05 -5.01 66.33
CA TRP A 415 5.14 -4.33 65.61
C TRP A 415 5.30 -4.82 64.17
N ASN A 416 5.05 -6.11 63.91
CA ASN A 416 5.23 -6.71 62.60
C ASN A 416 4.06 -6.47 61.66
N LYS A 417 2.98 -5.86 62.15
CA LYS A 417 1.82 -5.57 61.31
C LYS A 417 2.07 -4.28 60.54
N THR A 418 2.27 -4.42 59.23
CA THR A 418 2.46 -3.30 58.31
C THR A 418 1.39 -2.20 58.43
N GLY A 419 0.14 -2.57 58.73
CA GLY A 419 -0.98 -1.64 58.94
C GLY A 419 -0.92 -0.77 60.21
N ASN A 420 0.10 -0.94 61.06
CA ASN A 420 0.37 -0.07 62.21
C ASN A 420 1.46 0.97 61.95
N TRP A 421 2.02 0.99 60.75
CA TRP A 421 3.07 1.91 60.32
C TRP A 421 2.54 2.87 59.28
N SER A 422 2.90 4.15 59.41
CA SER A 422 2.44 5.23 58.50
C SER A 422 2.83 5.01 57.05
N ASP A 423 3.93 4.29 56.80
CA ASP A 423 4.44 3.92 55.48
C ASP A 423 4.07 2.48 55.06
N GLY A 424 3.21 1.80 55.83
CA GLY A 424 2.74 0.46 55.51
C GLY A 424 3.83 -0.61 55.48
N ARG A 425 4.98 -0.38 56.12
CA ARG A 425 6.12 -1.31 56.16
C ARG A 425 6.60 -1.50 57.59
N VAL A 426 7.08 -2.69 57.90
CA VAL A 426 7.78 -2.93 59.16
C VAL A 426 9.18 -2.30 59.06
N PRO A 427 9.61 -1.48 60.03
CA PRO A 427 10.90 -0.80 59.97
C PRO A 427 12.10 -1.76 59.85
N THR A 428 13.12 -1.29 59.14
CA THR A 428 14.45 -1.91 59.02
C THR A 428 15.53 -0.99 59.60
N ASN A 429 16.78 -1.45 59.66
CA ASN A 429 17.94 -0.68 60.11
C ASN A 429 18.23 0.63 59.33
N GLU A 430 17.49 0.92 58.27
CA GLU A 430 17.57 2.15 57.47
C GLU A 430 16.49 3.18 57.82
N VAL A 431 15.43 2.79 58.54
CA VAL A 431 14.24 3.62 58.81
C VAL A 431 14.37 4.37 60.14
N ASN A 432 14.14 5.69 60.11
CA ASN A 432 13.96 6.51 61.29
C ASN A 432 12.55 6.32 61.84
N VAL A 433 12.43 5.70 62.99
CA VAL A 433 11.15 5.36 63.61
C VAL A 433 10.72 6.44 64.59
N THR A 434 9.46 6.85 64.50
CA THR A 434 8.79 7.66 65.53
C THR A 434 7.63 6.87 66.13
N ILE A 435 7.62 6.70 67.46
CA ILE A 435 6.51 6.08 68.18
C ILE A 435 5.66 7.18 68.81
N ALA A 436 4.51 7.44 68.20
CA ALA A 436 3.53 8.38 68.72
C ALA A 436 2.72 7.77 69.87
N ASN A 437 2.16 8.62 70.73
CA ASN A 437 1.26 8.17 71.79
C ASN A 437 -0.13 7.87 71.22
N THR A 438 -0.31 6.64 70.74
CA THR A 438 -1.53 6.17 70.07
C THR A 438 -2.33 5.23 70.96
N ALA A 439 -3.54 4.86 70.52
CA ALA A 439 -4.43 3.98 71.29
C ALA A 439 -3.84 2.58 71.51
N ASN A 440 -3.15 2.04 70.50
CA ASN A 440 -2.43 0.77 70.57
C ASN A 440 -0.92 1.02 70.52
N LEU A 441 -0.23 0.82 71.63
CA LEU A 441 1.21 1.02 71.72
C LEU A 441 1.97 -0.24 71.24
N PRO A 442 3.11 -0.08 70.56
CA PRO A 442 3.80 -1.17 69.89
C PRO A 442 4.31 -2.24 70.86
N THR A 443 4.11 -3.50 70.47
CA THR A 443 4.67 -4.71 71.07
C THR A 443 5.54 -5.42 70.02
N VAL A 444 6.82 -5.63 70.34
CA VAL A 444 7.77 -6.32 69.45
C VAL A 444 7.51 -7.82 69.50
N THR A 445 6.82 -8.32 68.49
CA THR A 445 6.40 -9.73 68.35
C THR A 445 7.35 -10.57 67.50
N ILE A 446 8.42 -9.97 66.98
CA ILE A 446 9.40 -10.63 66.11
C ILE A 446 10.75 -10.77 66.81
N SER A 447 11.51 -11.81 66.45
CA SER A 447 12.79 -12.13 67.09
C SER A 447 13.91 -11.14 66.77
N ALA A 448 13.78 -10.30 65.74
CA ALA A 448 14.78 -9.31 65.33
C ALA A 448 14.14 -8.05 64.69
N ALA A 449 13.43 -7.24 65.47
CA ALA A 449 12.95 -5.93 65.02
C ALA A 449 14.11 -4.93 64.99
N GLU A 450 14.20 -4.09 63.96
CA GLU A 450 15.28 -3.11 63.86
C GLU A 450 14.80 -1.74 63.34
N CYS A 451 15.55 -0.69 63.69
CA CYS A 451 15.42 0.65 63.11
C CYS A 451 16.77 1.37 63.01
N LYS A 452 16.84 2.43 62.19
CA LYS A 452 18.00 3.33 62.12
C LYS A 452 18.06 4.21 63.35
N ASN A 453 17.15 5.16 63.46
CA ASN A 453 16.99 6.00 64.65
C ASN A 453 15.61 5.71 65.26
N LEU A 454 15.48 5.88 66.57
CA LEU A 454 14.22 5.69 67.27
C LEU A 454 13.88 6.96 68.05
N THR A 455 12.68 7.49 67.85
CA THR A 455 12.10 8.55 68.69
C THR A 455 10.84 8.02 69.33
N ILE A 456 10.71 8.11 70.65
CA ILE A 456 9.49 7.76 71.39
C ILE A 456 8.92 9.03 72.00
N GLU A 457 7.72 9.39 71.59
CA GLU A 457 7.06 10.61 72.02
C GLU A 457 6.61 10.54 73.49
N ASN A 458 6.24 11.70 74.04
CA ASN A 458 5.74 11.80 75.41
C ASN A 458 4.49 10.92 75.60
N GLY A 459 4.49 10.06 76.61
CA GLY A 459 3.39 9.13 76.91
C GLY A 459 3.41 7.83 76.11
N ALA A 460 4.21 7.72 75.05
CA ALA A 460 4.31 6.51 74.24
C ALA A 460 5.24 5.47 74.87
N MET A 461 5.02 4.19 74.57
CA MET A 461 5.92 3.12 75.01
C MET A 461 6.06 2.02 73.99
N ILE A 462 7.22 1.35 73.96
CA ILE A 462 7.40 0.07 73.25
C ILE A 462 7.50 -1.06 74.29
N THR A 463 6.78 -2.16 74.06
CA THR A 463 6.90 -3.39 74.86
C THR A 463 7.67 -4.46 74.10
N ILE A 464 8.65 -5.11 74.75
CA ILE A 464 9.46 -6.19 74.17
C ILE A 464 9.30 -7.44 75.05
N PRO A 465 8.43 -8.39 74.66
CA PRO A 465 8.21 -9.64 75.39
C PRO A 465 9.40 -10.61 75.32
N ALA A 466 9.30 -11.68 76.12
CA ALA A 466 10.27 -12.77 76.17
C ALA A 466 10.63 -13.32 74.77
N GLY A 467 11.93 -13.45 74.50
CA GLY A 467 12.44 -14.04 73.26
C GLY A 467 12.53 -13.10 72.06
N ASN A 468 12.07 -11.85 72.18
CA ASN A 468 12.12 -10.84 71.12
C ASN A 468 13.18 -9.78 71.37
N VAL A 469 13.69 -9.20 70.27
CA VAL A 469 14.76 -8.19 70.30
C VAL A 469 14.40 -6.99 69.44
N LEU A 470 14.64 -5.78 69.97
CA LEU A 470 14.62 -4.54 69.20
C LEU A 470 16.03 -3.95 69.10
N THR A 471 16.57 -3.83 67.90
CA THR A 471 17.85 -3.16 67.64
C THR A 471 17.63 -1.73 67.13
N VAL A 472 18.21 -0.74 67.82
CA VAL A 472 18.30 0.65 67.35
C VAL A 472 19.74 0.89 66.92
N ASN A 473 19.97 1.00 65.61
CA ASN A 473 21.32 1.06 65.05
C ASN A 473 22.00 2.43 65.21
N GLY A 474 21.22 3.48 65.44
CA GLY A 474 21.63 4.86 65.60
C GLY A 474 21.07 5.47 66.88
N ILE A 475 20.60 6.71 66.79
CA ILE A 475 20.16 7.53 67.93
C ILE A 475 18.82 7.04 68.46
N CYS A 476 18.73 6.88 69.79
CA CYS A 476 17.48 6.64 70.49
C CYS A 476 17.09 7.88 71.32
N THR A 477 15.91 8.44 71.08
CA THR A 477 15.40 9.65 71.73
C THR A 477 14.10 9.34 72.45
N LEU A 478 14.08 9.53 73.77
CA LEU A 478 12.89 9.40 74.60
C LEU A 478 12.38 10.79 74.98
N ILE A 479 11.16 11.17 74.62
CA ILE A 479 10.58 12.48 74.94
C ILE A 479 9.64 12.34 76.14
N GLY A 480 9.70 13.28 77.10
CA GLY A 480 8.77 13.31 78.24
C GLY A 480 8.72 11.99 79.03
N THR A 481 7.58 11.30 79.12
CA THR A 481 7.45 9.98 79.76
C THR A 481 7.69 8.79 78.82
N GLY A 482 8.12 9.03 77.57
CA GLY A 482 8.42 7.99 76.59
C GLY A 482 9.41 6.94 77.11
N ASN A 483 9.12 5.66 76.84
CA ASN A 483 9.82 4.52 77.46
C ASN A 483 9.91 3.28 76.55
N ILE A 484 10.94 2.45 76.74
CA ILE A 484 11.05 1.10 76.18
C ILE A 484 10.98 0.13 77.35
N THR A 485 10.09 -0.87 77.31
CA THR A 485 9.92 -1.86 78.38
C THR A 485 10.20 -3.26 77.85
N ALA A 486 11.26 -3.88 78.34
CA ALA A 486 11.52 -5.30 78.11
C ALA A 486 11.00 -6.14 79.28
N SER A 487 10.29 -7.23 78.99
CA SER A 487 9.71 -8.13 79.99
C SER A 487 10.00 -9.60 79.67
N GLY A 488 10.05 -10.46 80.69
CA GLY A 488 10.18 -11.92 80.52
C GLY A 488 11.46 -12.39 79.80
N GLY A 489 12.49 -11.54 79.67
CA GLY A 489 13.72 -11.87 78.92
C GLY A 489 13.78 -11.28 77.51
N GLY A 490 12.83 -10.43 77.11
CA GLY A 490 12.95 -9.58 75.91
C GLY A 490 14.12 -8.60 76.03
N MET A 491 14.58 -8.03 74.92
CA MET A 491 15.81 -7.22 74.90
C MET A 491 15.74 -6.04 73.93
N ALA A 492 16.30 -4.90 74.33
CA ALA A 492 16.64 -3.81 73.41
C ALA A 492 18.16 -3.73 73.24
N ILE A 493 18.64 -3.62 72.01
CA ILE A 493 20.04 -3.38 71.67
C ILE A 493 20.16 -1.96 71.15
N LEU A 494 20.83 -1.08 71.89
CA LEU A 494 21.06 0.31 71.48
C LEU A 494 22.50 0.47 71.04
N LYS A 495 22.75 0.84 69.78
CA LYS A 495 24.10 1.00 69.24
C LYS A 495 24.58 2.45 69.21
N GLY A 496 23.67 3.43 69.12
CA GLY A 496 24.01 4.84 69.12
C GLY A 496 23.63 5.58 70.41
N ASP A 497 23.79 6.90 70.37
CA ASP A 497 23.54 7.78 71.50
C ASP A 497 22.09 7.75 71.98
N VAL A 498 21.88 7.84 73.29
CA VAL A 498 20.54 7.90 73.90
C VAL A 498 20.27 9.26 74.51
N TYR A 499 19.15 9.86 74.12
CA TYR A 499 18.69 11.17 74.57
C TYR A 499 17.39 11.06 75.38
N LYS A 500 17.24 11.94 76.37
CA LYS A 500 15.97 12.24 77.05
C LYS A 500 15.59 13.69 76.75
N GLY A 501 14.59 13.90 75.92
CA GLY A 501 14.33 15.20 75.28
C GLY A 501 15.57 15.67 74.50
N SER A 502 16.02 16.90 74.72
CA SER A 502 17.23 17.46 74.11
C SER A 502 18.54 17.12 74.83
N LYS A 503 18.48 16.41 75.97
CA LYS A 503 19.67 16.09 76.77
C LYS A 503 20.19 14.70 76.44
N LYS A 504 21.46 14.61 76.04
CA LYS A 504 22.18 13.34 75.92
C LYS A 504 22.33 12.71 77.30
N ARG A 505 21.89 11.46 77.47
CA ARG A 505 21.93 10.74 78.77
C ARG A 505 22.87 9.56 78.75
N LEU A 506 23.08 8.94 77.58
CA LEU A 506 24.02 7.83 77.42
C LEU A 506 24.77 7.98 76.09
N ILE A 507 26.09 7.80 76.13
CA ILE A 507 26.96 7.73 74.95
C ILE A 507 27.33 6.27 74.76
N ILE A 508 27.07 5.73 73.56
CA ILE A 508 27.41 4.34 73.23
C ILE A 508 28.50 4.39 72.15
N ILE A 509 29.69 3.92 72.50
CA ILE A 509 30.87 3.89 71.60
C ILE A 509 31.23 2.46 71.16
N SER A 510 30.41 1.47 71.52
CA SER A 510 30.59 0.07 71.17
C SER A 510 29.91 -0.25 69.83
N PRO A 511 30.59 -0.89 68.86
CA PRO A 511 29.96 -1.35 67.60
C PRO A 511 28.83 -2.35 67.83
N ASP A 512 28.94 -3.14 68.90
CA ASP A 512 27.96 -4.18 69.28
C ASP A 512 26.78 -3.59 70.09
N GLY A 513 26.87 -2.32 70.49
CA GLY A 513 25.88 -1.63 71.31
C GLY A 513 25.83 -2.08 72.77
N ILE A 514 24.77 -1.66 73.47
CA ILE A 514 24.45 -2.06 74.84
C ILE A 514 23.14 -2.84 74.83
N LEU A 515 23.17 -4.00 75.50
CA LEU A 515 22.02 -4.86 75.69
C LEU A 515 21.24 -4.46 76.95
N ILE A 516 19.95 -4.22 76.79
CA ILE A 516 19.06 -3.80 77.87
C ILE A 516 17.93 -4.83 77.99
N LYS A 517 17.97 -5.60 79.09
CA LYS A 517 17.02 -6.70 79.40
C LYS A 517 15.83 -6.26 80.26
N SER A 518 15.79 -5.00 80.64
CA SER A 518 14.72 -4.36 81.42
C SER A 518 14.26 -3.11 80.69
N GLY A 519 13.28 -2.38 81.25
CA GLY A 519 12.92 -1.08 80.69
C GLY A 519 14.09 -0.07 80.69
N ILE A 520 14.03 0.90 79.78
CA ILE A 520 15.00 2.00 79.65
C ILE A 520 14.38 3.26 80.24
N LEU A 521 14.68 3.49 81.52
CA LEU A 521 14.30 4.72 82.19
C LEU A 521 15.55 5.60 82.37
N LEU A 522 15.53 6.77 81.74
CA LEU A 522 16.56 7.78 81.94
C LEU A 522 16.05 8.80 82.97
N PRO A 523 16.85 9.14 83.99
CA PRO A 523 16.50 10.16 84.98
C PRO A 523 16.44 11.58 84.39
#